data_AF-A0A1B9VE79-F1
#
_entry.id   AF-A0A1B9VE79-F1
#
_cell.length_a   1.000
_cell.length_b   1.000
_cell.length_c   1.000
_cell.angle_alpha   90.00
_cell.angle_beta   90.00
_cell.angle_gamma   90.00
#
_symmetry.space_group_name_H-M   'P 1'
#
loop_
_entity.id
_entity.type
_entity.pdbx_description
1 polymer ?
#
loop_
_entity_poly.entity_id
_entity_poly.type
_entity_poly.pdbx_seq_one_letter_code
_entity_poly.pdbx_strand_id
1 'polypeptide(L)'
;MIAVARFAVRRFLMATVFGGALMVPSVAAYADPLGLAQSGSGGLEVESDNGIEWRRNEQVLIARGNAVAKRGNSRVDADELRALYRDRDGQSEIYRIIATGNVKLSSETDVATGDQAIYDIDDAVVVLTGKDLRYKTPNETLTAEESLEYWETERMAVARGNAVAVADDRTLRGDVLTARFEAGKNGENELSRIDGDGNVTIRTSTDFVVGNQGVYDAKTGIATLVGSVKITRGENQLNGDRAVVDLNTGVSRLTANGNGDGKSRVRGLLVPEKDDENSPGQSGNGN
;
A
#
# COMPACT_ATOMS: atom_id res chain seq x y z
N MET A 1 47.16 49.42 36.37
CA MET A 1 47.07 50.89 36.30
C MET A 1 47.07 51.29 34.83
N ILE A 2 46.16 52.19 34.46
CA ILE A 2 46.23 53.07 33.27
C ILE A 2 45.83 52.43 31.93
N ALA A 3 44.62 52.82 31.52
CA ALA A 3 44.15 52.84 30.15
C ALA A 3 44.96 53.85 29.30
N VAL A 4 44.87 53.72 27.97
CA VAL A 4 44.63 54.79 26.98
C VAL A 4 45.16 54.32 25.62
N ALA A 5 44.30 54.31 24.59
CA ALA A 5 44.48 55.10 23.37
C ALA A 5 43.47 54.66 22.30
N ARG A 6 42.61 55.60 21.90
CA ARG A 6 41.86 55.56 20.65
C ARG A 6 42.79 56.00 19.52
N PHE A 7 42.84 55.23 18.43
CA PHE A 7 43.31 55.72 17.14
C PHE A 7 42.32 55.30 16.06
N ALA A 8 41.77 56.30 15.38
CA ALA A 8 40.96 56.14 14.19
C ALA A 8 41.89 56.16 12.97
N VAL A 9 41.76 55.20 12.05
CA VAL A 9 42.29 55.34 10.69
C VAL A 9 41.27 54.81 9.67
N ARG A 10 40.89 55.78 8.82
CA ARG A 10 40.35 55.76 7.46
C ARG A 10 40.02 54.43 6.76
N ARG A 11 38.80 54.44 6.23
CA ARG A 11 38.24 53.63 5.14
C ARG A 11 39.21 53.47 3.96
N PHE A 12 39.36 52.24 3.49
CA PHE A 12 39.60 51.95 2.08
C PHE A 12 38.49 50.99 1.61
N LEU A 13 37.70 51.45 0.66
CA LEU A 13 36.79 50.62 -0.13
C LEU A 13 37.67 49.73 -1.01
N MET A 14 37.55 48.41 -0.89
CA MET A 14 37.87 47.52 -1.99
C MET A 14 36.70 46.56 -2.14
N ALA A 15 35.87 46.85 -3.13
CA ALA A 15 34.80 45.99 -3.58
C ALA A 15 35.43 44.75 -4.22
N THR A 16 35.32 43.61 -3.55
CA THR A 16 35.52 42.30 -4.19
C THR A 16 34.13 41.70 -4.36
N VAL A 17 33.60 41.82 -5.58
CA VAL A 17 32.41 41.08 -6.01
C VAL A 17 32.84 39.63 -6.17
N PHE A 18 32.71 38.84 -5.10
CA PHE A 18 32.70 37.38 -5.23
C PHE A 18 31.29 37.00 -5.69
N GLY A 19 31.17 36.71 -6.99
CA GLY A 19 30.02 35.99 -7.55
C GLY A 19 30.01 34.56 -7.02
N GLY A 20 29.58 34.39 -5.78
CA GLY A 20 29.25 33.09 -5.22
C GLY A 20 27.85 32.72 -5.68
N ALA A 21 27.75 31.87 -6.71
CA ALA A 21 26.51 31.14 -6.95
C ALA A 21 26.24 30.29 -5.70
N LEU A 22 25.29 30.74 -4.87
CA LEU A 22 24.68 29.91 -3.84
C LEU A 22 23.95 28.77 -4.55
N MET A 23 24.64 27.65 -4.76
CA MET A 23 24.02 26.35 -4.97
C MET A 23 23.25 26.04 -3.69
N VAL A 24 21.96 26.35 -3.68
CA VAL A 24 21.04 25.78 -2.70
C VAL A 24 21.00 24.29 -3.03
N PRO A 25 21.44 23.37 -2.15
CA PRO A 25 21.22 21.96 -2.38
C PRO A 25 19.70 21.75 -2.44
N SER A 26 19.20 21.32 -3.59
CA SER A 26 17.83 20.81 -3.69
C SER A 26 17.74 19.62 -2.76
N VAL A 27 17.09 19.80 -1.61
CA VAL A 27 16.69 18.67 -0.78
C VAL A 27 15.68 17.91 -1.65
N ALA A 28 16.02 16.68 -2.05
CA ALA A 28 15.03 15.83 -2.69
C ALA A 28 13.84 15.72 -1.72
N ALA A 29 12.66 16.13 -2.18
CA ALA A 29 11.44 15.85 -1.44
C ALA A 29 11.27 14.33 -1.48
N TYR A 30 11.35 13.70 -0.30
CA TYR A 30 10.97 12.31 -0.17
C TYR A 30 9.44 12.27 -0.17
N ALA A 31 8.86 11.39 -0.99
CA ALA A 31 7.45 11.08 -0.95
C ALA A 31 7.13 10.50 0.44
N ASP A 32 6.24 11.17 1.16
CA ASP A 32 5.71 10.64 2.42
C ASP A 32 4.67 9.56 2.10
N PRO A 33 4.64 8.45 2.88
CA PRO A 33 3.57 7.47 2.78
C PRO A 33 2.20 8.10 3.10
N LEU A 34 1.10 7.39 2.79
CA LEU A 34 -0.23 7.82 3.24
C LEU A 34 -0.21 8.04 4.76
N GLY A 35 -0.60 9.24 5.18
CA GLY A 35 -0.93 9.49 6.57
C GLY A 35 -0.58 10.89 7.05
N LEU A 36 -1.02 11.20 8.26
CA LEU A 36 -0.94 12.52 8.85
C LEU A 36 0.00 12.54 10.06
N ALA A 37 0.56 11.42 10.49
CA ALA A 37 1.36 11.33 11.71
C ALA A 37 2.82 11.76 11.51
N GLN A 38 3.50 11.28 10.46
CA GLN A 38 4.94 11.52 10.26
C GLN A 38 5.29 12.75 9.43
N SER A 39 4.38 13.28 8.61
CA SER A 39 4.64 14.49 7.79
C SER A 39 4.84 15.72 8.69
N GLY A 40 6.12 16.08 8.90
CA GLY A 40 6.62 16.88 10.03
C GLY A 40 6.16 18.33 10.14
N SER A 41 6.33 18.88 11.36
CA SER A 41 6.30 20.27 11.86
C SER A 41 5.30 21.31 11.32
N GLY A 42 4.46 20.97 10.34
CA GLY A 42 3.42 21.81 9.77
C GLY A 42 2.11 21.64 10.52
N GLY A 43 1.36 22.74 10.65
CA GLY A 43 -0.01 22.68 11.15
C GLY A 43 -0.90 21.84 10.22
N LEU A 44 -1.99 21.30 10.76
CA LEU A 44 -3.06 20.73 9.93
C LEU A 44 -3.83 21.88 9.28
N GLU A 45 -3.78 21.99 7.96
CA GLU A 45 -4.62 22.91 7.20
C GLU A 45 -5.99 22.25 6.97
N VAL A 46 -7.07 22.99 7.21
CA VAL A 46 -8.45 22.50 7.04
C VAL A 46 -9.26 23.52 6.24
N GLU A 47 -9.91 23.04 5.18
CA GLU A 47 -10.76 23.81 4.27
C GLU A 47 -12.14 23.14 4.15
N SER A 48 -13.19 23.92 3.85
CA SER A 48 -14.54 23.40 3.61
C SER A 48 -15.48 24.47 3.04
N ASP A 49 -16.48 24.06 2.28
CA ASP A 49 -17.44 24.96 1.63
C ASP A 49 -18.53 25.49 2.59
N ASN A 50 -19.01 24.66 3.52
CA ASN A 50 -20.09 25.01 4.46
C ASN A 50 -19.57 25.46 5.84
N GLY A 51 -18.29 25.82 5.91
CA GLY A 51 -17.65 26.40 7.09
C GLY A 51 -17.12 25.40 8.11
N ILE A 52 -16.36 25.96 9.06
CA ILE A 52 -15.67 25.23 10.12
C ILE A 52 -16.24 25.64 11.48
N GLU A 53 -16.68 24.67 12.27
CA GLU A 53 -17.20 24.84 13.62
C GLU A 53 -16.20 24.33 14.65
N TRP A 54 -15.77 25.21 15.57
CA TRP A 54 -14.94 24.83 16.69
C TRP A 54 -15.80 24.71 17.95
N ARG A 55 -15.97 23.47 18.45
CA ARG A 55 -16.68 23.20 19.70
C ARG A 55 -15.70 22.97 20.85
N ARG A 56 -15.32 24.06 21.52
CA ARG A 56 -14.24 24.01 22.51
C ARG A 56 -14.52 23.03 23.66
N ASN A 57 -15.75 23.02 24.18
CA ASN A 57 -16.15 22.19 25.31
C ASN A 57 -16.23 20.70 24.94
N GLU A 58 -16.48 20.40 23.66
CA GLU A 58 -16.51 19.03 23.12
C GLU A 58 -15.14 18.59 22.58
N GLN A 59 -14.15 19.49 22.60
CA GLN A 59 -12.80 19.29 22.10
C GLN A 59 -12.73 18.76 20.66
N VAL A 60 -13.56 19.34 19.78
CA VAL A 60 -13.65 18.95 18.37
C VAL A 60 -13.72 20.17 17.44
N LEU A 61 -13.03 20.07 16.31
CA LEU A 61 -13.20 20.94 15.14
C LEU A 61 -13.95 20.15 14.06
N ILE A 62 -14.98 20.75 13.47
CA ILE A 62 -15.84 20.10 12.47
C ILE A 62 -15.87 20.96 11.20
N ALA A 63 -15.45 20.41 10.08
CA ALA A 63 -15.47 21.05 8.77
C ALA A 63 -16.47 20.31 7.87
N ARG A 64 -17.38 21.04 7.21
CA ARG A 64 -18.51 20.46 6.45
C ARG A 64 -18.60 20.97 5.03
N GLY A 65 -18.98 20.07 4.11
CA GLY A 65 -19.11 20.34 2.69
C GLY A 65 -17.75 20.36 2.00
N ASN A 66 -17.48 19.32 1.20
CA ASN A 66 -16.20 19.13 0.49
C ASN A 66 -15.00 19.44 1.41
N ALA A 67 -15.03 18.88 2.62
CA ALA A 67 -14.05 19.13 3.65
C ALA A 67 -12.71 18.51 3.25
N VAL A 68 -11.64 19.27 3.47
CA VAL A 68 -10.28 18.89 3.10
C VAL A 68 -9.36 19.13 4.28
N ALA A 69 -8.54 18.14 4.63
CA ALA A 69 -7.42 18.30 5.54
C ALA A 69 -6.10 18.02 4.81
N LYS A 70 -5.08 18.86 5.02
CA LYS A 70 -3.74 18.70 4.42
C LYS A 70 -2.65 18.80 5.49
N ARG A 71 -1.62 17.97 5.33
CA ARG A 71 -0.37 18.07 6.09
C ARG A 71 0.77 17.51 5.22
N GLY A 72 1.77 18.33 4.92
CA GLY A 72 2.82 17.96 3.97
C GLY A 72 2.23 17.56 2.63
N ASN A 73 2.60 16.36 2.13
CA ASN A 73 2.09 15.81 0.88
C ASN A 73 0.78 15.02 1.05
N SER A 74 0.34 14.81 2.28
CA SER A 74 -0.87 14.04 2.59
C SER A 74 -2.11 14.93 2.60
N ARG A 75 -3.18 14.41 2.00
CA ARG A 75 -4.49 15.05 1.87
C ARG A 75 -5.60 14.06 2.20
N VAL A 76 -6.62 14.54 2.90
CA VAL A 76 -7.86 13.83 3.18
C VAL A 76 -9.02 14.67 2.66
N ASP A 77 -9.78 14.14 1.70
CA ASP A 77 -11.04 14.70 1.19
C ASP A 77 -12.22 13.92 1.77
N ALA A 78 -13.30 14.61 2.15
CA ALA A 78 -14.55 14.00 2.61
C ALA A 78 -15.74 14.98 2.55
N ASP A 79 -16.96 14.49 2.77
CA ASP A 79 -18.12 15.38 2.95
C ASP A 79 -18.06 16.12 4.30
N GLU A 80 -17.59 15.46 5.36
CA GLU A 80 -17.34 16.02 6.68
C GLU A 80 -16.00 15.52 7.26
N LEU A 81 -15.25 16.44 7.89
CA LEU A 81 -14.06 16.12 8.69
C LEU A 81 -14.26 16.57 10.13
N ARG A 82 -13.94 15.69 11.08
CA ARG A 82 -13.92 15.98 12.52
C ARG A 82 -12.53 15.72 13.06
N ALA A 83 -11.87 16.77 13.55
CA ALA A 83 -10.59 16.67 14.23
C ALA A 83 -10.82 16.75 15.76
N LEU A 84 -10.62 15.64 16.45
CA LEU A 84 -10.69 15.57 17.90
C LEU A 84 -9.33 15.94 18.46
N TYR A 85 -9.33 16.88 19.39
CA TYR A 85 -8.11 17.36 20.03
C TYR A 85 -8.17 17.19 21.54
N ARG A 86 -7.03 17.27 22.19
CA ARG A 86 -6.90 17.25 23.65
C ARG A 86 -5.86 18.27 24.08
N ASP A 87 -5.94 18.68 25.34
CA ASP A 87 -4.88 19.47 25.96
C ASP A 87 -3.81 18.51 26.49
N ARG A 88 -2.56 18.71 26.07
CA ARG A 88 -1.37 18.06 26.61
C ARG A 88 -0.39 19.17 26.95
N ASP A 89 -0.09 19.32 28.25
CA ASP A 89 0.84 20.32 28.77
C ASP A 89 0.50 21.78 28.37
N GLY A 90 -0.80 22.11 28.30
CA GLY A 90 -1.27 23.44 27.88
C GLY A 90 -1.17 23.69 26.37
N GLN A 91 -0.85 22.65 25.59
CA GLN A 91 -0.87 22.67 24.14
C GLN A 91 -2.02 21.82 23.62
N SER A 92 -2.79 22.37 22.68
CA SER A 92 -3.83 21.62 21.99
C SER A 92 -3.20 20.74 20.92
N GLU A 93 -3.37 19.43 21.03
CA GLU A 93 -2.94 18.46 20.02
C GLU A 93 -4.13 17.69 19.46
N ILE A 94 -4.14 17.48 18.13
CA ILE A 94 -5.13 16.60 17.49
C ILE A 94 -4.63 15.17 17.64
N TYR A 95 -5.45 14.29 18.20
CA TYR A 95 -5.10 12.88 18.37
C TYR A 95 -5.91 11.96 17.46
N ARG A 96 -7.05 12.44 16.91
CA ARG A 96 -7.89 11.64 16.02
C ARG A 96 -8.59 12.51 14.96
N ILE A 97 -8.64 12.01 13.73
CA ILE A 97 -9.41 12.61 12.65
C ILE A 97 -10.44 11.58 12.18
N ILE A 98 -11.67 12.02 12.00
CA ILE A 98 -12.77 11.21 11.45
C ILE A 98 -13.24 11.90 10.17
N ALA A 99 -13.15 11.19 9.06
CA ALA A 99 -13.62 11.60 7.75
C ALA A 99 -14.86 10.78 7.38
N THR A 100 -15.94 11.42 6.94
CA THR A 100 -17.20 10.74 6.59
C THR A 100 -17.73 11.26 5.26
N GLY A 101 -18.17 10.33 4.41
CA GLY A 101 -18.72 10.59 3.09
C GLY A 101 -17.64 10.81 2.04
N ASN A 102 -17.70 10.06 0.94
CA ASN A 102 -16.82 10.18 -0.23
C ASN A 102 -15.33 10.30 0.13
N VAL A 103 -14.86 9.49 1.08
CA VAL A 103 -13.54 9.67 1.67
C VAL A 103 -12.47 9.27 0.66
N LYS A 104 -11.50 10.18 0.46
CA LYS A 104 -10.29 9.93 -0.32
C LYS A 104 -9.08 10.43 0.44
N LEU A 105 -8.17 9.52 0.75
CA LEU A 105 -6.84 9.83 1.25
C LEU A 105 -5.88 9.78 0.07
N SER A 106 -5.00 10.76 -0.03
CA SER A 106 -3.96 10.77 -1.07
C SER A 106 -2.64 11.29 -0.53
N SER A 107 -1.55 10.67 -0.97
CA SER A 107 -0.20 11.23 -0.91
C SER A 107 0.24 11.62 -2.33
N GLU A 108 1.55 11.77 -2.54
CA GLU A 108 2.12 11.99 -3.86
C GLU A 108 1.90 10.80 -4.81
N THR A 109 1.99 9.57 -4.30
CA THR A 109 1.93 8.34 -5.11
C THR A 109 0.72 7.47 -4.84
N ASP A 110 0.15 7.56 -3.64
CA ASP A 110 -0.79 6.58 -3.14
C ASP A 110 -2.18 7.20 -2.95
N VAL A 111 -3.23 6.40 -3.18
CA VAL A 111 -4.62 6.84 -2.99
C VAL A 111 -5.42 5.74 -2.31
N ALA A 112 -6.11 6.07 -1.22
CA ALA A 112 -7.09 5.19 -0.57
C ALA A 112 -8.49 5.80 -0.60
N THR A 113 -9.52 4.99 -0.82
CA THR A 113 -10.93 5.42 -0.87
C THR A 113 -11.84 4.55 -0.03
N GLY A 114 -12.89 5.16 0.54
CA GLY A 114 -13.96 4.48 1.30
C GLY A 114 -15.08 5.45 1.67
N ASP A 115 -16.06 4.99 2.45
CA ASP A 115 -17.15 5.86 2.93
C ASP A 115 -16.77 6.60 4.21
N GLN A 116 -15.93 6.00 5.05
CA GLN A 116 -15.45 6.60 6.30
C GLN A 116 -13.98 6.26 6.51
N ALA A 117 -13.19 7.20 7.03
CA ALA A 117 -11.86 6.93 7.56
C ALA A 117 -11.73 7.44 8.99
N ILE A 118 -11.16 6.62 9.87
CA ILE A 118 -10.75 7.02 11.21
C ILE A 118 -9.23 6.95 11.23
N TYR A 119 -8.59 8.09 11.46
CA TYR A 119 -7.16 8.22 11.60
C TYR A 119 -6.83 8.45 13.07
N ASP A 120 -6.14 7.50 13.70
CA ASP A 120 -5.57 7.64 15.03
C ASP A 120 -4.13 8.15 14.91
N ILE A 121 -3.88 9.37 15.39
CA ILE A 121 -2.58 10.03 15.25
C ILE A 121 -1.57 9.50 16.26
N ASP A 122 -2.02 9.07 17.44
CA ASP A 122 -1.13 8.52 18.45
C ASP A 122 -0.58 7.16 18.00
N ASP A 123 -1.44 6.31 17.43
CA ASP A 123 -1.09 4.98 16.96
C ASP A 123 -0.57 4.98 15.50
N ALA A 124 -0.64 6.13 14.80
CA ALA A 124 -0.28 6.29 13.40
C ALA A 124 -0.95 5.26 12.47
N VAL A 125 -2.25 5.02 12.70
CA VAL A 125 -3.07 4.07 11.93
C VAL A 125 -4.30 4.74 11.36
N VAL A 126 -4.59 4.44 10.10
CA VAL A 126 -5.87 4.79 9.47
C VAL A 126 -6.68 3.55 9.14
N VAL A 127 -7.97 3.60 9.43
CA VAL A 127 -8.93 2.54 9.11
C VAL A 127 -10.02 3.12 8.22
N LEU A 128 -10.11 2.61 7.00
CA LEU A 128 -11.18 2.88 6.04
C LEU A 128 -12.25 1.79 6.11
N THR A 129 -13.51 2.21 6.07
CA THR A 129 -14.69 1.34 6.07
C THR A 129 -15.75 1.85 5.09
N GLY A 130 -16.68 0.99 4.72
CA GLY A 130 -17.75 1.30 3.78
C GLY A 130 -17.67 0.49 2.49
N LYS A 131 -18.23 1.03 1.42
CA LYS A 131 -18.26 0.39 0.11
C LYS A 131 -17.04 0.78 -0.73
N ASP A 132 -16.78 -0.04 -1.75
CA ASP A 132 -15.74 0.21 -2.76
C ASP A 132 -14.36 0.53 -2.16
N LEU A 133 -14.03 -0.10 -1.03
CA LEU A 133 -12.75 0.07 -0.35
C LEU A 133 -11.61 -0.26 -1.29
N ARG A 134 -10.71 0.71 -1.47
CA ARG A 134 -9.62 0.59 -2.41
C ARG A 134 -8.40 1.34 -1.92
N TYR A 135 -7.23 0.74 -2.11
CA TYR A 135 -5.92 1.35 -2.00
C TYR A 135 -5.19 1.16 -3.33
N LYS A 136 -4.59 2.22 -3.85
CA LYS A 136 -3.87 2.22 -5.11
C LYS A 136 -2.50 2.85 -4.92
N THR A 137 -1.51 2.22 -5.51
CA THR A 137 -0.18 2.77 -5.80
C THR A 137 -0.09 3.01 -7.32
N PRO A 138 1.06 3.45 -7.86
CA PRO A 138 1.25 3.55 -9.31
C PRO A 138 1.09 2.22 -10.06
N ASN A 139 1.43 1.08 -9.43
CA ASN A 139 1.51 -0.22 -10.10
C ASN A 139 0.50 -1.25 -9.58
N GLU A 140 -0.08 -1.03 -8.40
CA GLU A 140 -0.91 -2.01 -7.72
C GLU A 140 -2.26 -1.45 -7.28
N THR A 141 -3.25 -2.34 -7.19
CA THR A 141 -4.55 -2.05 -6.56
C THR A 141 -4.88 -3.13 -5.54
N LEU A 142 -5.29 -2.70 -4.35
CA LEU A 142 -5.79 -3.52 -3.26
C LEU A 142 -7.23 -3.14 -2.96
N THR A 143 -8.14 -4.11 -2.89
CA THR A 143 -9.54 -3.90 -2.51
C THR A 143 -9.95 -4.82 -1.36
N ALA A 144 -11.00 -4.44 -0.65
CA ALA A 144 -11.57 -5.18 0.47
C ALA A 144 -13.09 -4.94 0.57
N GLU A 145 -13.79 -5.73 1.38
CA GLU A 145 -15.23 -5.58 1.60
C GLU A 145 -15.60 -5.17 3.04
N GLU A 146 -14.70 -5.37 4.02
CA GLU A 146 -14.94 -5.01 5.42
C GLU A 146 -14.12 -3.79 5.85
N SER A 147 -12.79 -3.85 5.70
CA SER A 147 -11.90 -2.74 6.06
C SER A 147 -10.62 -2.71 5.25
N LEU A 148 -10.05 -1.51 5.13
CA LEU A 148 -8.66 -1.27 4.73
C LEU A 148 -7.96 -0.48 5.82
N GLU A 149 -6.86 -1.01 6.34
CA GLU A 149 -6.05 -0.39 7.37
C GLU A 149 -4.69 -0.03 6.80
N TYR A 150 -4.14 1.13 7.17
CA TYR A 150 -2.74 1.47 6.90
C TYR A 150 -2.05 1.90 8.18
N TRP A 151 -0.99 1.17 8.52
CA TRP A 151 -0.15 1.33 9.69
C TRP A 151 1.13 2.03 9.24
N GLU A 152 1.22 3.34 9.49
CA GLU A 152 2.22 4.22 8.89
C GLU A 152 3.63 3.93 9.40
N THR A 153 3.77 3.69 10.71
CA THR A 153 5.05 3.35 11.35
C THR A 153 5.61 2.02 10.85
N GLU A 154 4.73 1.04 10.67
CA GLU A 154 5.06 -0.30 10.18
C GLU A 154 5.18 -0.38 8.65
N ARG A 155 4.74 0.66 7.93
CA ARG A 155 4.54 0.66 6.47
C ARG A 155 3.82 -0.60 6.02
N MET A 156 2.64 -0.83 6.61
CA MET A 156 1.87 -2.06 6.43
C MET A 156 0.41 -1.73 6.13
N ALA A 157 -0.15 -2.35 5.09
CA ALA A 157 -1.58 -2.29 4.78
C ALA A 157 -2.26 -3.62 5.09
N VAL A 158 -3.47 -3.58 5.65
CA VAL A 158 -4.29 -4.77 5.92
C VAL A 158 -5.65 -4.60 5.24
N ALA A 159 -5.98 -5.53 4.35
CA ALA A 159 -7.29 -5.63 3.70
C ALA A 159 -8.07 -6.80 4.27
N ARG A 160 -9.33 -6.56 4.67
CA ARG A 160 -10.19 -7.57 5.30
C ARG A 160 -11.53 -7.71 4.58
N GLY A 161 -12.00 -8.96 4.49
CA GLY A 161 -13.22 -9.33 3.79
C GLY A 161 -12.96 -9.40 2.29
N ASN A 162 -12.83 -10.62 1.77
CA ASN A 162 -12.61 -10.89 0.35
C ASN A 162 -11.54 -9.99 -0.30
N ALA A 163 -10.41 -9.85 0.37
CA ALA A 163 -9.33 -8.98 -0.05
C ALA A 163 -8.74 -9.43 -1.39
N VAL A 164 -8.51 -8.47 -2.29
CA VAL A 164 -7.96 -8.71 -3.63
C VAL A 164 -6.83 -7.73 -3.92
N ALA A 165 -5.65 -8.26 -4.23
CA ALA A 165 -4.52 -7.50 -4.74
C ALA A 165 -4.30 -7.80 -6.23
N VAL A 166 -4.14 -6.76 -7.04
CA VAL A 166 -3.89 -6.87 -8.48
C VAL A 166 -2.64 -6.08 -8.83
N ALA A 167 -1.73 -6.73 -9.58
CA ALA A 167 -0.51 -6.15 -10.13
C ALA A 167 -0.22 -6.81 -11.49
N ASP A 168 -0.13 -6.03 -12.56
CA ASP A 168 0.02 -6.53 -13.93
C ASP A 168 -1.04 -7.59 -14.31
N ASP A 169 -0.61 -8.79 -14.73
CA ASP A 169 -1.46 -9.95 -15.03
C ASP A 169 -1.72 -10.86 -13.81
N ARG A 170 -1.29 -10.44 -12.61
CA ARG A 170 -1.33 -11.23 -11.39
C ARG A 170 -2.47 -10.75 -10.48
N THR A 171 -3.20 -11.70 -9.93
CA THR A 171 -4.21 -11.44 -8.90
C THR A 171 -4.02 -12.36 -7.72
N LEU A 172 -3.92 -11.77 -6.52
CA LEU A 172 -3.93 -12.45 -5.24
C LEU A 172 -5.28 -12.21 -4.57
N ARG A 173 -5.87 -13.26 -3.97
CA ARG A 173 -7.04 -13.12 -3.10
C ARG A 173 -6.83 -13.85 -1.79
N GLY A 174 -7.53 -13.41 -0.75
CA GLY A 174 -7.70 -14.11 0.52
C GLY A 174 -8.80 -13.45 1.35
N ASP A 175 -9.18 -14.07 2.47
CA ASP A 175 -10.12 -13.46 3.42
C ASP A 175 -9.46 -12.22 4.05
N VAL A 176 -8.16 -12.30 4.33
CA VAL A 176 -7.30 -11.19 4.74
C VAL A 176 -6.02 -11.18 3.92
N LEU A 177 -5.64 -10.00 3.42
CA LEU A 177 -4.31 -9.76 2.84
C LEU A 177 -3.57 -8.70 3.66
N THR A 178 -2.35 -9.00 4.08
CA THR A 178 -1.44 -8.06 4.75
C THR A 178 -0.26 -7.76 3.83
N ALA A 179 -0.19 -6.53 3.32
CA ALA A 179 0.90 -6.05 2.49
C ALA A 179 1.91 -5.28 3.35
N ARG A 180 3.21 -5.54 3.14
CA ARG A 180 4.31 -4.78 3.74
C ARG A 180 5.05 -4.03 2.66
N PHE A 181 5.46 -2.81 2.99
CA PHE A 181 6.19 -1.93 2.10
C PHE A 181 7.56 -1.59 2.68
N GLU A 182 8.51 -1.38 1.79
CA GLU A 182 9.77 -0.74 2.11
C GLU A 182 9.78 0.67 1.51
N ALA A 183 10.63 1.55 2.06
CA ALA A 183 10.82 2.86 1.48
C ALA A 183 11.60 2.71 0.16
N GLY A 184 10.97 3.14 -0.93
CA GLY A 184 11.58 3.24 -2.25
C GLY A 184 12.66 4.33 -2.30
N LYS A 185 13.29 4.49 -3.46
CA LYS A 185 14.42 5.43 -3.65
C LYS A 185 14.03 6.89 -3.41
N ASN A 186 12.77 7.22 -3.63
CA ASN A 186 12.23 8.56 -3.42
C ASN A 186 11.27 8.60 -2.22
N GLY A 187 11.27 7.59 -1.34
CA GLY A 187 10.40 7.54 -0.15
C GLY A 187 9.03 6.88 -0.37
N GLU A 188 8.69 6.56 -1.63
CA GLU A 188 7.44 5.89 -2.00
C GLU A 188 7.29 4.52 -1.33
N ASN A 189 6.06 4.02 -1.23
CA ASN A 189 5.80 2.66 -0.77
C ASN A 189 6.12 1.65 -1.88
N GLU A 190 7.21 0.91 -1.73
CA GLU A 190 7.55 -0.21 -2.61
C GLU A 190 7.10 -1.52 -1.95
N LEU A 191 6.22 -2.27 -2.61
CA LEU A 191 5.72 -3.54 -2.08
C LEU A 191 6.86 -4.54 -1.90
N SER A 192 7.01 -5.11 -0.70
CA SER A 192 8.03 -6.11 -0.40
C SER A 192 7.44 -7.51 -0.19
N ARG A 193 6.28 -7.59 0.46
CA ARG A 193 5.65 -8.87 0.82
C ARG A 193 4.14 -8.76 0.93
N ILE A 194 3.43 -9.81 0.55
CA ILE A 194 2.01 -10.01 0.88
C ILE A 194 1.85 -11.33 1.63
N ASP A 195 1.23 -11.28 2.80
CA ASP A 195 0.75 -12.45 3.55
C ASP A 195 -0.77 -12.57 3.34
N GLY A 196 -1.22 -13.73 2.87
CA GLY A 196 -2.64 -14.06 2.69
C GLY A 196 -3.09 -15.11 3.69
N ASP A 197 -4.25 -14.89 4.28
CA ASP A 197 -4.90 -15.79 5.22
C ASP A 197 -6.36 -16.03 4.82
N GLY A 198 -6.78 -17.30 4.83
CA GLY A 198 -8.11 -17.74 4.45
C GLY A 198 -8.35 -17.72 2.94
N ASN A 199 -8.82 -18.85 2.39
CA ASN A 199 -9.23 -19.00 0.98
C ASN A 199 -8.26 -18.36 -0.05
N VAL A 200 -6.95 -18.52 0.17
CA VAL A 200 -5.93 -17.84 -0.63
C VAL A 200 -5.93 -18.38 -2.06
N THR A 201 -5.98 -17.48 -3.04
CA THR A 201 -5.84 -17.82 -4.46
C THR A 201 -4.81 -16.93 -5.15
N ILE A 202 -4.07 -17.50 -6.08
CA ILE A 202 -3.19 -16.78 -6.99
C ILE A 202 -3.63 -17.11 -8.41
N ARG A 203 -3.84 -16.08 -9.21
CA ARG A 203 -4.10 -16.20 -10.64
C ARG A 203 -3.03 -15.44 -11.41
N THR A 204 -2.47 -16.10 -12.42
CA THR A 204 -1.63 -15.48 -13.45
C THR A 204 -2.27 -15.69 -14.82
N SER A 205 -1.57 -15.30 -15.89
CA SER A 205 -1.94 -15.64 -17.26
C SER A 205 -2.04 -17.15 -17.55
N THR A 206 -1.30 -18.00 -16.83
CA THR A 206 -1.20 -19.44 -17.10
C THR A 206 -1.69 -20.33 -15.96
N ASP A 207 -1.64 -19.83 -14.73
CA ASP A 207 -1.85 -20.64 -13.54
C ASP A 207 -3.01 -20.11 -12.68
N PHE A 208 -3.72 -21.06 -12.07
CA PHE A 208 -4.62 -20.80 -10.96
C PHE A 208 -4.25 -21.71 -9.78
N VAL A 209 -3.84 -21.10 -8.68
CA VAL A 209 -3.33 -21.76 -7.48
C VAL A 209 -4.24 -21.43 -6.31
N VAL A 210 -4.60 -22.42 -5.52
CA VAL A 210 -5.42 -22.25 -4.30
C VAL A 210 -4.71 -22.88 -3.10
N GLY A 211 -4.92 -22.31 -1.92
CA GLY A 211 -4.46 -22.82 -0.63
C GLY A 211 -5.15 -22.11 0.53
N ASN A 212 -4.88 -22.55 1.77
CA ASN A 212 -5.47 -21.91 2.96
C ASN A 212 -4.73 -20.63 3.36
N GLN A 213 -3.40 -20.63 3.20
CA GLN A 213 -2.53 -19.49 3.49
C GLN A 213 -1.49 -19.34 2.39
N GLY A 214 -0.96 -18.13 2.23
CA GLY A 214 0.08 -17.85 1.26
C GLY A 214 0.99 -16.70 1.67
N VAL A 215 2.23 -16.77 1.20
CA VAL A 215 3.20 -15.68 1.31
C VAL A 215 3.75 -15.40 -0.06
N TYR A 216 3.67 -14.15 -0.51
CA TYR A 216 4.28 -13.66 -1.72
C TYR A 216 5.42 -12.70 -1.38
N ASP A 217 6.62 -12.98 -1.89
CA ASP A 217 7.77 -12.11 -1.81
C ASP A 217 7.91 -11.34 -3.14
N ALA A 218 7.68 -10.03 -3.10
CA ALA A 218 7.62 -9.21 -4.30
C ALA A 218 9.00 -9.00 -4.95
N LYS A 219 10.07 -9.08 -4.15
CA LYS A 219 11.46 -8.90 -4.62
C LYS A 219 11.92 -10.08 -5.48
N THR A 220 11.57 -11.29 -5.04
CA THR A 220 11.95 -12.54 -5.71
C THR A 220 10.89 -13.01 -6.71
N GLY A 221 9.66 -12.53 -6.59
CA GLY A 221 8.50 -13.02 -7.35
C GLY A 221 8.01 -14.40 -6.90
N ILE A 222 8.45 -14.88 -5.74
CA ILE A 222 8.12 -16.23 -5.25
C ILE A 222 6.88 -16.17 -4.37
N ALA A 223 5.87 -16.97 -4.72
CA ALA A 223 4.74 -17.26 -3.87
C ALA A 223 4.83 -18.66 -3.27
N THR A 224 4.62 -18.77 -1.96
CA THR A 224 4.46 -20.04 -1.25
C THR A 224 3.05 -20.16 -0.74
N LEU A 225 2.31 -21.21 -1.11
CA LEU A 225 1.01 -21.52 -0.51
C LEU A 225 1.07 -22.81 0.30
N VAL A 226 0.26 -22.87 1.35
CA VAL A 226 0.13 -24.04 2.22
C VAL A 226 -1.33 -24.36 2.54
N GLY A 227 -1.59 -25.63 2.82
CA GLY A 227 -2.90 -26.15 3.21
C GLY A 227 -3.78 -26.44 1.99
N SER A 228 -4.06 -27.72 1.76
CA SER A 228 -4.98 -28.19 0.70
C SER A 228 -4.71 -27.57 -0.67
N VAL A 229 -3.43 -27.53 -1.06
CA VAL A 229 -2.99 -26.80 -2.25
C VAL A 229 -3.40 -27.51 -3.53
N LYS A 230 -3.95 -26.74 -4.47
CA LYS A 230 -4.23 -27.20 -5.84
C LYS A 230 -3.72 -26.19 -6.85
N ILE A 231 -3.10 -26.69 -7.92
CA ILE A 231 -2.62 -25.91 -9.07
C ILE A 231 -3.37 -26.38 -10.31
N THR A 232 -3.94 -25.44 -11.05
CA THR A 232 -4.56 -25.65 -12.37
C THR A 232 -3.76 -24.91 -13.43
N ARG A 233 -3.37 -25.61 -14.50
CA ARG A 233 -2.73 -25.02 -15.70
C ARG A 233 -3.34 -25.64 -16.95
N GLY A 234 -4.18 -24.88 -17.66
CA GLY A 234 -5.01 -25.43 -18.72
C GLY A 234 -5.89 -26.58 -18.19
N GLU A 235 -5.78 -27.75 -18.81
CA GLU A 235 -6.48 -28.97 -18.37
C GLU A 235 -5.72 -29.76 -17.28
N ASN A 236 -4.48 -29.36 -16.97
CA ASN A 236 -3.66 -30.05 -15.98
C ASN A 236 -4.03 -29.65 -14.55
N GLN A 237 -4.02 -30.62 -13.65
CA GLN A 237 -4.39 -30.46 -12.24
C GLN A 237 -3.36 -31.10 -11.33
N LEU A 238 -2.80 -30.34 -10.38
CA LEU A 238 -1.87 -30.83 -9.38
C LEU A 238 -2.43 -30.60 -7.97
N ASN A 239 -2.33 -31.58 -7.09
CA ASN A 239 -2.82 -31.52 -5.70
C ASN A 239 -1.71 -31.92 -4.72
N GLY A 240 -1.57 -31.17 -3.64
CA GLY A 240 -0.54 -31.36 -2.60
C GLY A 240 -0.81 -30.49 -1.39
N ASP A 241 0.19 -30.31 -0.54
CA ASP A 241 0.02 -29.58 0.73
C ASP A 241 0.75 -28.25 0.77
N ARG A 242 1.80 -28.10 -0.05
CA ARG A 242 2.59 -26.88 -0.18
C ARG A 242 3.03 -26.68 -1.62
N ALA A 243 2.76 -25.50 -2.19
CA ALA A 243 3.31 -25.07 -3.47
C ALA A 243 4.33 -23.95 -3.27
N VAL A 244 5.39 -23.97 -4.06
CA VAL A 244 6.26 -22.82 -4.31
C VAL A 244 6.12 -22.50 -5.79
N VAL A 245 5.77 -21.26 -6.11
CA VAL A 245 5.49 -20.79 -7.45
C VAL A 245 6.38 -19.57 -7.70
N ASP A 246 7.25 -19.67 -8.69
CA ASP A 246 7.97 -18.52 -9.22
C ASP A 246 7.07 -17.83 -10.24
N LEU A 247 6.54 -16.66 -9.89
CA LEU A 247 5.63 -15.89 -10.74
C LEU A 247 6.36 -15.14 -11.86
N ASN A 248 7.69 -15.06 -11.83
CA ASN A 248 8.49 -14.46 -12.90
C ASN A 248 8.78 -15.49 -14.01
N THR A 249 9.05 -16.74 -13.63
CA THR A 249 9.42 -17.81 -14.58
C THR A 249 8.28 -18.77 -14.91
N GLY A 250 7.20 -18.76 -14.12
CA GLY A 250 6.09 -19.71 -14.23
C GLY A 250 6.44 -21.12 -13.74
N VAL A 251 7.56 -21.29 -13.03
CA VAL A 251 7.96 -22.60 -12.48
C VAL A 251 7.24 -22.85 -11.16
N SER A 252 6.44 -23.92 -11.13
CA SER A 252 5.72 -24.37 -9.94
C SER A 252 6.28 -25.68 -9.40
N ARG A 253 6.55 -25.73 -8.09
CA ARG A 253 6.94 -26.94 -7.36
C ARG A 253 5.92 -27.25 -6.28
N LEU A 254 5.31 -28.42 -6.37
CA LEU A 254 4.36 -28.93 -5.39
C LEU A 254 4.99 -30.00 -4.51
N THR A 255 4.72 -29.94 -3.22
CA THR A 255 5.25 -30.87 -2.20
C THR A 255 4.14 -31.31 -1.25
N ALA A 256 4.34 -32.49 -0.67
CA ALA A 256 3.45 -33.02 0.37
C ALA A 256 3.93 -32.58 1.76
N ASN A 257 3.02 -32.55 2.74
CA ASN A 257 3.32 -32.26 4.13
C ASN A 257 3.88 -33.53 4.76
N GLY A 258 5.17 -33.77 4.57
CA GLY A 258 5.86 -34.93 5.10
C GLY A 258 7.35 -34.83 4.81
N ASN A 259 8.18 -35.36 5.71
CA ASN A 259 9.64 -35.39 5.58
C ASN A 259 10.12 -36.39 4.50
N GLY A 260 9.30 -36.67 3.49
CA GLY A 260 9.54 -37.75 2.52
C GLY A 260 9.28 -39.15 3.08
N ASP A 261 8.53 -39.27 4.18
CA ASP A 261 8.19 -40.55 4.83
C ASP A 261 7.13 -41.39 4.07
N GLY A 262 6.69 -40.92 2.91
CA GLY A 262 5.79 -41.62 2.00
C GLY A 262 4.32 -41.63 2.41
N LYS A 263 3.95 -41.06 3.56
CA LYS A 263 2.56 -41.02 4.06
C LYS A 263 1.72 -39.95 3.38
N SER A 264 2.35 -38.85 2.97
CA SER A 264 1.72 -37.77 2.21
C SER A 264 2.29 -37.79 0.78
N ARG A 265 1.41 -37.75 -0.24
CA ARG A 265 1.81 -37.83 -1.66
C ARG A 265 1.15 -36.71 -2.46
N VAL A 266 1.93 -36.08 -3.33
CA VAL A 266 1.38 -35.21 -4.37
C VAL A 266 0.72 -36.06 -5.47
N ARG A 267 -0.32 -35.52 -6.10
CA ARG A 267 -1.04 -36.17 -7.21
C ARG A 267 -1.18 -35.19 -8.37
N GLY A 268 -1.01 -35.69 -9.59
CA GLY A 268 -1.19 -34.89 -10.80
C GLY A 268 -2.04 -35.63 -11.83
N LEU A 269 -2.92 -34.90 -12.49
CA LEU A 269 -3.55 -35.28 -13.75
C LEU A 269 -2.94 -34.42 -14.84
N LEU A 270 -2.32 -35.09 -15.81
CA LEU A 270 -1.76 -34.46 -17.00
C LEU A 270 -2.61 -34.89 -18.17
N VAL A 271 -3.19 -33.93 -18.89
CA VAL A 271 -3.94 -34.20 -20.11
C VAL A 271 -3.02 -33.84 -21.28
N PRO A 272 -2.65 -34.82 -22.11
CA PRO A 272 -1.91 -34.54 -23.34
C PRO A 272 -2.75 -33.63 -24.24
N GLU A 273 -2.15 -32.55 -24.74
CA GLU A 273 -2.77 -31.76 -25.80
C GLU A 273 -2.98 -32.69 -27.00
N LYS A 274 -4.21 -32.77 -27.50
CA LYS A 274 -4.46 -33.43 -28.77
C LYS A 274 -3.99 -32.50 -29.86
N ASP A 275 -3.01 -32.93 -30.65
CA ASP A 275 -2.66 -32.24 -31.88
C ASP A 275 -3.91 -32.25 -32.79
N ASP A 276 -4.54 -31.09 -32.99
CA ASP A 276 -5.64 -30.90 -33.96
C ASP A 276 -5.13 -30.95 -35.42
N GLU A 277 -4.00 -31.62 -35.68
CA GLU A 277 -3.31 -31.63 -36.96
C GLU A 277 -3.30 -32.99 -37.67
N ASN A 278 -4.24 -33.88 -37.36
CA ASN A 278 -4.45 -35.07 -38.18
C ASN A 278 -5.91 -35.54 -38.21
N SER A 279 -6.80 -34.68 -38.73
CA SER A 279 -7.99 -35.21 -39.40
C SER A 279 -7.52 -35.79 -40.74
N PRO A 280 -7.65 -37.11 -41.00
CA PRO A 280 -7.38 -37.64 -42.33
C PRO A 280 -8.33 -36.95 -43.30
N GLY A 281 -7.77 -36.09 -44.16
CA GLY A 281 -8.47 -35.52 -45.29
C GLY A 281 -9.14 -36.67 -46.04
N GLN A 282 -10.46 -36.66 -46.04
CA GLN A 282 -11.31 -37.64 -46.69
C GLN A 282 -10.87 -37.78 -48.15
N SER A 283 -10.17 -38.87 -48.44
CA SER A 283 -9.92 -39.34 -49.81
C SER A 283 -11.27 -39.71 -50.42
N GLY A 284 -11.91 -38.73 -51.05
CA GLY A 284 -13.02 -38.94 -51.98
C GLY A 284 -12.46 -39.21 -53.36
N ASN A 285 -12.22 -40.49 -53.66
CA ASN A 285 -11.90 -40.98 -54.99
C ASN A 285 -13.12 -40.83 -55.92
N GLY A 286 -12.85 -40.62 -57.22
CA GLY A 286 -13.79 -40.07 -58.20
C GLY A 286 -14.90 -40.97 -58.73
N ASN A 287 -15.75 -40.37 -59.58
CA ASN A 287 -15.91 -40.72 -60.99
C ASN A 287 -16.59 -39.56 -61.74
#